data_AF-A0A3M1I2Z7-F1
#
_entry.id   AF-A0A3M1I2Z7-F1
#
_cell.length_a   1.000
_cell.length_b   1.000
_cell.length_c   1.000
_cell.angle_alpha   90.00
_cell.angle_beta   90.00
_cell.angle_gamma   90.00
#
_symmetry.space_group_name_H-M   'P 1'
#
loop_
_entity.id
_entity.type
_entity.pdbx_description
1 polymer ?
#
loop_
_entity_poly.entity_id
_entity_poly.type
_entity_poly.pdbx_seq_one_letter_code
_entity_poly.pdbx_strand_id
1 'polypeptide(L)'
;METYFIELFPLAEETIPPLYAYALIGSKEEIDQIQGKFFFHLKKEIPGYWVFLKDKIISHRKLEEGEKNRFLESLWTRFPSIFGGVRDFAPITDWIPTSWEKGEFVRQAIIQPAQKEIFQSFTKLERDFGRARVEFLLFSRSWLVEDRPAIFLDCSPRLISRENLNTLLKKEKNRDWRGKQVTLIGETFRGKILQ
;
A
#
# COMPACT_ATOMS: atom_id res chain seq x y z
N MET A 1 2.30 3.47 -30.06
CA MET A 1 3.54 3.31 -29.28
C MET A 1 3.36 4.21 -28.07
N GLU A 2 2.99 3.65 -26.93
CA GLU A 2 2.79 4.43 -25.70
C GLU A 2 4.17 4.69 -25.07
N THR A 3 4.56 5.95 -24.96
CA THR A 3 5.78 6.37 -24.27
C THR A 3 5.47 6.41 -22.78
N TYR A 4 5.98 5.45 -22.02
CA TYR A 4 5.92 5.46 -20.56
C TYR A 4 7.08 6.31 -20.05
N PHE A 5 6.78 7.43 -19.37
CA PHE A 5 7.77 8.15 -18.58
C PHE A 5 7.99 7.36 -17.29
N ILE A 6 9.08 6.61 -17.26
CA ILE A 6 9.50 5.84 -16.08
C ILE A 6 10.48 6.71 -15.30
N GLU A 7 10.13 7.05 -14.06
CA GLU A 7 11.02 7.75 -13.16
C GLU A 7 11.48 6.79 -12.05
N LEU A 8 12.79 6.53 -12.04
CA LEU A 8 13.48 5.79 -10.99
C LEU A 8 14.17 6.79 -10.08
N PHE A 9 13.86 6.71 -8.79
CA PHE A 9 14.41 7.58 -7.75
C PHE A 9 15.32 6.77 -6.84
N PRO A 10 16.65 6.85 -6.99
CA PRO A 10 17.58 6.26 -6.03
C PRO A 10 17.32 6.82 -4.64
N LEU A 11 17.36 5.95 -3.62
CA LEU A 11 17.25 6.36 -2.23
C LEU A 11 18.64 6.63 -1.66
N ALA A 12 18.79 7.76 -0.98
CA ALA A 12 19.96 8.05 -0.16
C ALA A 12 19.88 7.19 1.11
N GLU A 13 20.57 6.04 1.12
CA GLU A 13 20.49 5.05 2.20
C GLU A 13 20.87 5.62 3.57
N GLU A 14 21.77 6.60 3.59
CA GLU A 14 22.20 7.33 4.78
C GLU A 14 21.08 8.13 5.45
N THR A 15 20.01 8.43 4.71
CA THR A 15 18.82 9.12 5.23
C THR A 15 17.75 8.16 5.76
N ILE A 16 17.89 6.86 5.48
CA ILE A 16 16.96 5.84 5.96
C ILE A 16 17.30 5.56 7.44
N PRO A 17 16.36 5.77 8.36
CA PRO A 17 16.62 5.54 9.78
C PRO A 17 16.95 4.06 10.04
N PRO A 18 17.63 3.74 11.16
CA PRO A 18 17.82 2.36 11.57
C PRO A 18 16.49 1.60 11.59
N LEU A 19 16.48 0.41 10.99
CA LEU A 19 15.30 -0.44 10.92
C LEU A 19 15.42 -1.61 11.89
N TYR A 20 14.30 -1.99 12.48
CA TYR A 20 14.13 -3.11 13.38
C TYR A 20 13.07 -4.04 12.81
N ALA A 21 13.33 -5.35 12.86
CA ALA A 21 12.38 -6.37 12.47
C ALA A 21 11.88 -7.15 13.68
N TYR A 22 10.63 -7.59 13.58
CA TYR A 22 9.95 -8.37 14.60
C TYR A 22 9.20 -9.53 13.96
N ALA A 23 9.19 -10.66 14.64
CA ALA A 23 8.44 -11.85 14.26
C ALA A 23 7.28 -12.08 15.25
N LEU A 24 6.17 -12.60 14.73
CA LEU A 24 5.11 -13.13 15.58
C LEU A 24 5.48 -14.55 15.99
N ILE A 25 5.40 -14.82 17.29
CA ILE A 25 5.70 -16.12 17.88
C ILE A 25 4.37 -16.78 18.26
N GLY A 26 4.08 -17.94 17.67
CA GLY A 26 2.83 -18.67 17.84
C GLY A 26 2.78 -19.92 16.95
N SER A 27 1.61 -20.53 16.82
CA SER A 27 1.40 -21.58 15.81
C SER A 27 1.42 -20.99 14.41
N LYS A 28 2.12 -21.61 13.45
CA LYS A 28 2.29 -21.06 12.10
C LYS A 28 0.95 -20.83 11.41
N GLU A 29 0.06 -21.81 11.47
CA GLU A 29 -1.27 -21.76 10.86
C GLU A 29 -2.12 -20.62 11.45
N GLU A 30 -1.97 -20.34 12.74
CA GLU A 30 -2.68 -19.25 13.41
C GLU A 30 -2.09 -17.89 13.02
N ILE A 31 -0.75 -17.77 13.03
CA ILE A 31 -0.05 -16.54 12.66
C ILE A 31 -0.42 -16.09 11.24
N ASP A 32 -0.41 -17.01 10.26
CA ASP A 32 -0.73 -16.70 8.87
C ASP A 32 -2.15 -16.11 8.71
N GLN A 33 -3.10 -16.54 9.55
CA GLN A 33 -4.49 -16.07 9.54
C GLN A 33 -4.68 -14.72 10.24
N ILE A 34 -3.83 -14.38 11.22
CA ILE A 34 -4.03 -13.21 12.09
C ILE A 34 -3.03 -12.09 11.84
N GLN A 35 -1.92 -12.32 11.14
CA GLN A 35 -0.85 -11.35 10.91
C GLN A 35 -1.35 -9.99 10.38
N GLY A 36 -2.30 -10.00 9.45
CA GLY A 36 -2.88 -8.76 8.91
C GLY A 36 -3.69 -7.97 9.94
N LYS A 37 -4.46 -8.68 10.78
CA LYS A 37 -5.23 -8.06 11.88
C LYS A 37 -4.29 -7.55 12.97
N PHE A 38 -3.30 -8.35 13.35
CA PHE A 38 -2.27 -7.95 14.31
C PHE A 38 -1.57 -6.67 13.85
N PHE A 39 -1.10 -6.64 12.61
CA PHE A 39 -0.43 -5.48 12.02
C PHE A 39 -1.33 -4.25 11.94
N PHE A 40 -2.62 -4.43 11.64
CA PHE A 40 -3.61 -3.34 11.68
C PHE A 40 -3.72 -2.72 13.09
N HIS A 41 -3.84 -3.55 14.13
CA HIS A 41 -3.89 -3.07 15.51
C HIS A 41 -2.57 -2.41 15.94
N LEU A 42 -1.43 -2.98 15.55
CA LEU A 42 -0.11 -2.43 15.85
C LEU A 42 0.02 -1.00 15.30
N LYS A 43 -0.35 -0.80 14.02
CA LYS A 43 -0.34 0.53 13.37
C LYS A 43 -1.26 1.54 14.06
N LYS A 44 -2.36 1.07 14.63
CA LYS A 44 -3.36 1.93 15.26
C LYS A 44 -2.97 2.31 16.69
N GLU A 45 -2.34 1.41 17.43
CA GLU A 45 -2.09 1.57 18.86
C GLU A 45 -0.67 2.06 19.16
N ILE A 46 0.31 1.71 18.32
CA ILE A 46 1.70 2.13 18.50
C ILE A 46 2.12 3.11 17.39
N PRO A 47 2.41 4.38 17.73
CA PRO A 47 2.80 5.36 16.74
C PRO A 47 4.15 4.99 16.13
N GLY A 48 4.26 5.22 14.82
CA GLY A 48 5.44 4.93 14.02
C GLY A 48 5.09 4.46 12.62
N TYR A 49 6.13 4.26 11.83
CA TYR A 49 6.02 3.67 10.51
C TYR A 49 6.22 2.18 10.61
N TRP A 50 5.16 1.44 10.33
CA TRP A 50 5.15 -0.02 10.36
C TRP A 50 4.88 -0.55 8.97
N VAL A 51 5.65 -1.55 8.56
CA VAL A 51 5.53 -2.24 7.29
C VAL A 51 5.51 -3.75 7.56
N PHE A 52 4.64 -4.49 6.88
CA PHE A 52 4.61 -5.94 6.93
C PHE A 52 5.27 -6.49 5.65
N LEU A 53 6.46 -7.09 5.76
CA LEU A 53 7.19 -7.65 4.62
C LEU A 53 7.43 -9.13 4.83
N LYS A 54 6.90 -9.96 3.91
CA LYS A 54 6.99 -11.42 3.96
C LYS A 54 6.35 -11.97 5.24
N ASP A 55 7.18 -12.26 6.24
CA ASP A 55 6.86 -12.89 7.52
C ASP A 55 7.27 -12.03 8.73
N LYS A 56 7.74 -10.80 8.48
CA LYS A 56 8.21 -9.88 9.51
C LYS A 56 7.53 -8.53 9.45
N ILE A 57 7.44 -7.93 10.63
CA ILE A 57 7.03 -6.55 10.81
C ILE A 57 8.30 -5.71 10.94
N ILE A 58 8.41 -4.67 10.14
CA ILE A 58 9.57 -3.76 10.10
C ILE A 58 9.14 -2.38 10.55
N SER A 59 9.98 -1.74 11.35
CA SER A 59 9.80 -0.36 11.81
C SER A 59 11.12 0.36 11.94
N HIS A 60 11.10 1.68 11.80
CA HIS A 60 12.23 2.54 12.18
C HIS A 60 12.37 2.71 13.70
N ARG A 61 11.36 2.24 14.45
CA ARG A 61 11.27 2.38 15.90
C ARG A 61 11.57 1.06 16.59
N LYS A 62 12.53 1.08 17.51
CA LYS A 62 12.73 -0.01 18.47
C LYS A 62 11.64 0.05 19.53
N LEU A 63 10.97 -1.07 19.79
CA LEU A 63 10.01 -1.18 20.88
C LEU A 63 10.72 -1.60 22.14
N GLU A 64 10.41 -0.90 23.22
CA GLU A 64 10.74 -1.33 24.55
C GLU A 64 9.86 -2.50 24.95
N GLU A 65 10.41 -3.41 25.77
CA GLU A 65 9.71 -4.63 26.19
C GLU A 65 8.38 -4.33 26.88
N GLY A 66 8.32 -3.27 27.70
CA GLY A 66 7.09 -2.83 28.35
C GLY A 66 6.02 -2.27 27.38
N GLU A 67 6.42 -1.74 26.21
CA GLU A 67 5.44 -1.35 25.18
C GLU A 67 4.89 -2.56 24.44
N LYS A 68 5.78 -3.51 24.10
CA LYS A 68 5.39 -4.79 23.49
C LYS A 68 4.39 -5.55 24.36
N ASN A 69 4.70 -5.72 25.65
CA ASN A 69 3.87 -6.50 26.56
C ASN A 69 2.49 -5.85 26.76
N ARG A 70 2.43 -4.54 26.96
CA ARG A 70 1.15 -3.80 27.06
C ARG A 70 0.31 -3.93 25.80
N PHE A 71 0.94 -3.92 24.63
CA PHE A 71 0.22 -4.11 23.37
C PHE A 71 -0.36 -5.53 23.25
N LEU A 72 0.43 -6.57 23.56
CA LEU A 72 -0.05 -7.95 23.55
C LEU A 72 -1.17 -8.18 24.57
N GLU A 73 -1.02 -7.68 25.79
CA GLU A 73 -2.05 -7.74 26.83
C GLU A 73 -3.36 -7.05 26.39
N SER A 74 -3.27 -5.89 25.74
CA SER A 74 -4.42 -5.20 25.13
C SER A 74 -5.14 -6.09 24.11
N LEU A 75 -4.38 -6.76 23.23
CA LEU A 75 -4.95 -7.66 22.22
C LEU A 75 -5.62 -8.88 22.83
N TRP A 76 -4.96 -9.55 23.78
CA TRP A 76 -5.50 -10.73 24.46
C TRP A 76 -6.75 -10.39 25.29
N THR A 77 -6.77 -9.21 25.91
CA THR A 77 -7.93 -8.77 26.70
C THR A 77 -9.13 -8.43 25.80
N ARG A 78 -8.90 -7.73 24.69
CA ARG A 78 -9.99 -7.22 23.84
C ARG A 78 -10.48 -8.24 22.82
N PHE A 79 -9.61 -9.10 22.33
CA PHE A 79 -9.92 -10.08 21.28
C PHE A 79 -9.29 -11.45 21.58
N PRO A 80 -9.60 -12.07 22.73
CA PRO A 80 -8.97 -13.33 23.15
C PRO A 80 -9.16 -14.46 22.14
N SER A 81 -10.32 -14.55 21.49
CA SER A 81 -10.62 -15.58 20.49
C SER A 81 -9.85 -15.42 19.18
N ILE A 82 -9.30 -14.23 18.90
CA ILE A 82 -8.52 -13.95 17.69
C ILE A 82 -7.03 -14.04 17.98
N PHE A 83 -6.56 -13.47 19.09
CA PHE A 83 -5.12 -13.34 19.37
C PHE A 83 -4.60 -14.29 20.45
N GLY A 84 -5.42 -15.15 21.03
CA GLY A 84 -4.99 -16.09 22.08
C GLY A 84 -3.86 -17.05 21.69
N GLY A 85 -3.69 -17.31 20.38
CA GLY A 85 -2.58 -18.11 19.84
C GLY A 85 -1.25 -17.36 19.64
N VAL A 86 -1.27 -16.03 19.68
CA VAL A 86 -0.04 -15.21 19.66
C VAL A 86 0.59 -15.30 21.03
N ARG A 87 1.81 -15.83 21.11
CA ARG A 87 2.58 -15.93 22.35
C ARG A 87 3.47 -14.70 22.57
N ASP A 88 4.10 -14.21 21.50
CA ASP A 88 4.98 -13.05 21.58
C ASP A 88 5.08 -12.31 20.23
N PHE A 89 5.67 -11.12 20.28
CA PHE A 89 6.04 -10.26 19.17
C PHE A 89 7.50 -9.85 19.32
N ALA A 90 8.42 -10.77 19.01
CA ALA A 90 9.82 -10.67 19.42
C ALA A 90 10.69 -9.95 18.37
N PRO A 91 11.68 -9.13 18.79
CA PRO A 91 12.66 -8.57 17.87
C PRO A 91 13.55 -9.67 17.28
N ILE A 92 13.90 -9.54 16.00
CA ILE A 92 14.86 -10.41 15.33
C ILE A 92 16.25 -9.79 15.50
N THR A 93 17.02 -10.28 16.48
CA THR A 93 18.25 -9.63 16.98
C THR A 93 19.35 -9.45 15.93
N ASP A 94 19.53 -10.44 15.06
CA ASP A 94 20.62 -10.47 14.08
C ASP A 94 20.14 -10.08 12.67
N TRP A 95 18.95 -9.48 12.57
CA TRP A 95 18.42 -9.06 11.28
C TRP A 95 19.06 -7.76 10.81
N ILE A 96 19.59 -7.80 9.61
CA ILE A 96 20.12 -6.64 8.88
C ILE A 96 19.22 -6.40 7.67
N PRO A 97 18.65 -5.20 7.49
CA PRO A 97 17.80 -4.91 6.34
C PRO A 97 18.60 -4.99 5.04
N THR A 98 18.12 -5.80 4.10
CA THR A 98 18.62 -5.77 2.72
C THR A 98 18.26 -4.45 2.04
N SER A 99 19.00 -4.06 1.00
CA SER A 99 18.66 -2.87 0.18
C SER A 99 17.21 -2.91 -0.28
N TRP A 100 16.72 -4.07 -0.73
CA TRP A 100 15.34 -4.22 -1.19
C TRP A 100 14.33 -3.95 -0.07
N GLU A 101 14.58 -4.44 1.15
CA GLU A 101 13.72 -4.20 2.31
C GLU A 101 13.72 -2.73 2.74
N LYS A 102 14.86 -2.03 2.63
CA LYS A 102 14.92 -0.57 2.84
C LYS A 102 14.02 0.18 1.85
N GLY A 103 14.10 -0.18 0.56
CA GLY A 103 13.25 0.40 -0.48
C GLY A 103 11.76 0.10 -0.27
N GLU A 104 11.42 -1.14 0.10
CA GLU A 104 10.04 -1.51 0.41
C GLU A 104 9.52 -0.83 1.68
N PHE A 105 10.37 -0.64 2.69
CA PHE A 105 10.03 0.16 3.86
C PHE A 105 9.66 1.58 3.45
N VAL A 106 10.54 2.29 2.73
CA VAL A 106 10.26 3.67 2.26
C VAL A 106 8.99 3.72 1.41
N ARG A 107 8.79 2.76 0.50
CA ARG A 107 7.60 2.69 -0.34
C ARG A 107 6.32 2.59 0.47
N GLN A 108 6.26 1.67 1.43
CA GLN A 108 5.02 1.38 2.18
C GLN A 108 4.80 2.32 3.37
N ALA A 109 5.87 2.78 4.00
CA ALA A 109 5.81 3.67 5.16
C ALA A 109 5.61 5.14 4.79
N ILE A 110 6.22 5.59 3.68
CA ILE A 110 6.30 7.01 3.35
C ILE A 110 5.48 7.31 2.10
N ILE A 111 5.76 6.60 1.01
CA ILE A 111 5.17 6.91 -0.30
C ILE A 111 3.71 6.52 -0.38
N GLN A 112 3.35 5.31 0.06
CA GLN A 112 1.96 4.83 0.05
C GLN A 112 1.00 5.75 0.83
N PRO A 113 1.32 6.17 2.08
CA PRO A 113 0.48 7.13 2.78
C PRO A 113 0.40 8.48 2.06
N ALA A 114 1.50 8.95 1.48
CA ALA A 114 1.57 10.20 0.74
C ALA A 114 0.86 10.17 -0.63
N GLN A 115 0.37 9.01 -1.09
CA GLN A 115 -0.27 8.89 -2.40
C GLN A 115 -1.46 9.84 -2.54
N LYS A 116 -2.24 10.04 -1.46
CA LYS A 116 -3.40 10.92 -1.50
C LYS A 116 -3.00 12.37 -1.74
N GLU A 117 -1.97 12.85 -1.05
CA GLU A 117 -1.41 14.19 -1.23
C GLU A 117 -0.79 14.35 -2.62
N ILE A 118 -0.08 13.33 -3.11
CA ILE A 118 0.45 13.30 -4.47
C ILE A 118 -0.70 13.39 -5.49
N PHE A 119 -1.77 12.61 -5.33
CA PHE A 119 -2.95 12.70 -6.18
C PHE A 119 -3.62 14.07 -6.12
N GLN A 120 -3.73 14.67 -4.95
CA GLN A 120 -4.27 16.03 -4.80
C GLN A 120 -3.44 17.06 -5.58
N SER A 121 -2.12 16.91 -5.65
CA SER A 121 -1.30 17.79 -6.48
C SER A 121 -1.64 17.70 -7.98
N PHE A 122 -2.05 16.51 -8.46
CA PHE A 122 -2.49 16.30 -9.84
C PHE A 122 -3.92 16.75 -10.13
N THR A 123 -4.77 16.95 -9.11
CA THR A 123 -6.14 17.47 -9.33
C THR A 123 -6.14 18.83 -10.03
N LYS A 124 -5.08 19.62 -9.87
CA LYS A 124 -4.90 20.90 -10.58
C LYS A 124 -4.67 20.74 -12.08
N LEU A 125 -4.26 19.55 -12.51
CA LEU A 125 -4.04 19.19 -13.91
C LEU A 125 -5.26 18.49 -14.52
N GLU A 126 -6.31 18.21 -13.73
CA GLU A 126 -7.54 17.63 -14.25
C GLU A 126 -8.17 18.58 -15.28
N ARG A 127 -8.44 18.02 -16.46
CA ARG A 127 -9.21 18.71 -17.50
C ARG A 127 -10.57 18.06 -17.62
N ASP A 128 -11.60 18.91 -17.69
CA ASP A 128 -12.96 18.49 -17.97
C ASP A 128 -13.16 18.31 -19.48
N PHE A 129 -13.54 17.10 -19.90
CA PHE A 129 -13.89 16.79 -21.28
C PHE A 129 -15.40 16.55 -21.44
N GLY A 130 -16.21 17.19 -20.59
CA GLY A 130 -17.66 17.09 -20.56
C GLY A 130 -18.14 15.77 -19.97
N ARG A 131 -18.15 14.71 -20.79
CA ARG A 131 -18.61 13.36 -20.39
C ARG A 131 -17.50 12.48 -19.81
N ALA A 132 -16.26 12.94 -19.87
CA ALA A 132 -15.12 12.24 -19.33
C ALA A 132 -14.27 13.18 -18.48
N ARG A 133 -13.55 12.59 -17.53
CA ARG A 133 -12.51 13.26 -16.74
C ARG A 133 -11.21 12.48 -16.87
N VAL A 134 -10.10 13.19 -16.77
CA VAL A 134 -8.79 12.55 -16.59
C VAL A 134 -8.61 12.25 -15.12
N GLU A 135 -8.32 11.00 -14.80
CA GLU A 135 -7.86 10.58 -13.48
C GLU A 135 -6.42 10.11 -13.60
N PHE A 136 -5.59 10.36 -12.60
CA PHE A 136 -4.24 9.85 -12.56
C PHE A 136 -4.21 8.56 -11.75
N LEU A 137 -3.39 7.60 -12.16
CA LEU A 137 -3.01 6.47 -11.33
C LEU A 137 -1.53 6.57 -11.00
N LEU A 138 -1.23 6.55 -9.71
CA LEU A 138 0.11 6.47 -9.18
C LEU A 138 0.40 5.02 -8.84
N PHE A 139 1.37 4.45 -9.55
CA PHE A 139 1.95 3.17 -9.24
C PHE A 139 3.32 3.39 -8.61
N SER A 140 3.64 2.60 -7.57
CA SER A 140 4.94 2.66 -6.91
C SER A 140 5.46 1.25 -6.63
N ARG A 141 6.76 1.04 -6.81
CA ARG A 141 7.43 -0.25 -6.53
C ARG A 141 8.86 -0.01 -6.01
N SER A 142 9.33 -0.83 -5.07
CA SER A 142 10.76 -0.86 -4.72
C SER A 142 11.54 -1.55 -5.84
N TRP A 143 12.71 -1.00 -6.15
CA TRP A 143 13.63 -1.50 -7.15
C TRP A 143 15.06 -1.48 -6.63
N LEU A 144 15.96 -2.19 -7.32
CA LEU A 144 17.39 -2.15 -7.06
C LEU A 144 18.12 -1.63 -8.29
N VAL A 145 18.96 -0.61 -8.10
CA VAL A 145 19.86 -0.07 -9.13
C VAL A 145 21.27 -0.21 -8.59
N GLU A 146 22.08 -1.09 -9.19
CA GLU A 146 23.44 -1.38 -8.73
C GLU A 146 23.48 -1.75 -7.23
N ASP A 147 22.58 -2.64 -6.81
CA ASP A 147 22.37 -3.08 -5.41
C ASP A 147 21.96 -1.99 -4.41
N ARG A 148 21.67 -0.78 -4.88
CA ARG A 148 21.12 0.31 -4.07
C ARG A 148 19.60 0.36 -4.19
N PRO A 149 18.88 0.68 -3.11
CA PRO A 149 17.45 0.82 -3.18
C PRO A 149 17.05 2.02 -4.02
N ALA A 150 16.04 1.82 -4.85
CA ALA A 150 15.39 2.86 -5.62
C ALA A 150 13.87 2.68 -5.54
N ILE A 151 13.13 3.76 -5.79
CA ILE A 151 11.69 3.71 -5.97
C ILE A 151 11.37 3.96 -7.44
N PHE A 152 10.65 3.01 -8.02
CA PHE A 152 9.94 3.22 -9.26
C PHE A 152 8.63 3.94 -8.97
N LEU A 153 8.41 5.09 -9.61
CA LEU A 153 7.11 5.77 -9.64
C LEU A 153 6.66 5.93 -11.08
N ASP A 154 5.41 5.53 -11.33
CA ASP A 154 4.72 5.78 -12.60
C ASP A 154 3.43 6.52 -12.28
N CYS A 155 3.23 7.66 -12.95
CA CYS A 155 2.00 8.43 -12.89
C CYS A 155 1.37 8.46 -14.28
N SER A 156 0.34 7.64 -14.47
CA SER A 156 -0.30 7.47 -15.77
C SER A 156 -1.69 8.10 -15.78
N PRO A 157 -2.00 9.04 -16.69
CA PRO A 157 -3.35 9.56 -16.86
C PRO A 157 -4.26 8.50 -17.49
N ARG A 158 -5.53 8.49 -17.08
CA ARG A 158 -6.58 7.63 -17.64
C ARG A 158 -7.86 8.44 -17.83
N LEU A 159 -8.48 8.28 -18.99
CA LEU A 159 -9.77 8.89 -19.26
C LEU A 159 -10.89 8.02 -18.69
N ILE A 160 -11.66 8.56 -17.75
CA ILE A 160 -12.78 7.87 -17.09
C ILE A 160 -14.09 8.56 -17.45
N SER A 161 -15.09 7.77 -17.83
CA SER A 161 -16.45 8.27 -18.05
C SER A 161 -17.05 8.79 -16.73
N ARG A 162 -17.65 9.98 -16.77
CA ARG A 162 -18.46 10.50 -15.66
C ARG A 162 -19.80 9.79 -15.53
N GLU A 163 -20.27 9.20 -16.62
CA GLU A 163 -21.49 8.41 -16.64
C GLU A 163 -21.19 6.98 -16.18
N ASN A 164 -22.01 6.48 -15.25
CA ASN A 164 -21.99 5.06 -14.90
C ASN A 164 -22.50 4.22 -16.08
N LEU A 165 -22.15 2.93 -16.07
CA LEU A 165 -22.50 2.01 -17.16
C LEU A 165 -24.00 1.97 -17.42
N ASN A 166 -24.83 1.96 -16.38
CA ASN A 166 -26.29 1.90 -16.52
C ASN A 166 -26.85 3.12 -17.26
N THR A 167 -26.34 4.31 -16.97
CA THR A 167 -26.73 5.55 -17.66
C THR A 167 -26.28 5.52 -19.12
N LEU A 168 -25.06 5.03 -19.38
CA LEU A 168 -24.53 4.86 -20.75
C LEU A 168 -25.38 3.88 -21.57
N LEU A 169 -25.67 2.70 -21.02
CA LEU A 169 -26.48 1.67 -21.69
C LEU A 169 -27.91 2.13 -21.97
N LYS A 170 -28.50 2.95 -21.09
CA LYS A 170 -29.85 3.52 -21.31
C LYS A 170 -29.87 4.55 -22.44
N LYS A 171 -28.82 5.37 -22.58
CA LYS A 171 -28.73 6.43 -23.59
C LYS A 171 -28.33 5.91 -24.97
N GLU A 172 -27.45 4.91 -25.02
CA GLU A 172 -26.83 4.43 -26.26
C GLU A 172 -27.19 2.96 -26.53
N LYS A 173 -28.50 2.67 -26.60
CA LYS A 173 -29.04 1.31 -26.78
C LYS A 173 -28.51 0.55 -28.00
N ASN A 174 -28.12 1.28 -29.05
CA ASN A 174 -27.71 0.71 -30.34
C ASN A 174 -26.19 0.76 -30.58
N ARG A 175 -25.40 1.13 -29.58
CA ARG A 175 -23.93 1.19 -29.71
C ARG A 175 -23.34 -0.21 -29.52
N ASP A 176 -22.31 -0.54 -30.29
CA ASP A 176 -21.52 -1.75 -30.06
C ASP A 176 -20.62 -1.54 -28.84
N TRP A 177 -20.89 -2.31 -27.77
CA TRP A 177 -20.15 -2.25 -26.52
C TRP A 177 -19.01 -3.28 -26.44
N ARG A 178 -18.83 -4.13 -27.47
CA ARG A 178 -17.77 -5.14 -27.49
C ARG A 178 -16.40 -4.46 -27.40
N GLY A 179 -15.53 -5.00 -26.53
CA GLY A 179 -14.17 -4.48 -26.31
C GLY A 179 -14.07 -3.27 -25.38
N LYS A 180 -15.18 -2.77 -24.80
CA LYS A 180 -15.13 -1.72 -23.77
C LYS A 180 -14.87 -2.32 -22.39
N GLN A 181 -13.92 -1.74 -21.64
CA GLN A 181 -13.61 -2.17 -20.28
C GLN A 181 -14.46 -1.39 -19.27
N VAL A 182 -14.99 -2.09 -18.29
CA VAL A 182 -15.74 -1.52 -17.16
C VAL A 182 -14.94 -1.76 -15.90
N THR A 183 -14.84 -0.74 -15.06
CA THR A 183 -14.19 -0.84 -13.75
C THR A 183 -15.21 -0.54 -12.66
N LEU A 184 -15.24 -1.39 -11.64
CA LEU A 184 -16.03 -1.15 -10.44
C LEU A 184 -15.32 -0.08 -9.59
N ILE A 185 -15.99 1.03 -9.31
CA ILE A 185 -15.49 2.10 -8.44
C ILE A 185 -16.54 2.31 -7.34
N GLY A 186 -16.26 1.81 -6.13
CA GLY A 186 -17.24 1.72 -5.04
C GLY A 186 -18.37 0.74 -5.35
N GLU A 187 -19.62 1.06 -5.00
CA GLU A 187 -20.82 0.29 -5.39
C GLU A 187 -21.33 0.64 -6.81
N THR A 188 -20.53 1.36 -7.61
CA THR A 188 -20.95 1.84 -8.94
C THR A 188 -20.02 1.36 -10.05
N PHE A 189 -20.60 0.93 -11.17
CA PHE A 189 -19.86 0.53 -12.37
C PHE A 189 -19.57 1.76 -13.24
N ARG A 190 -18.29 2.12 -13.43
CA ARG A 190 -17.87 3.18 -14.37
C ARG A 190 -17.13 2.58 -15.56
N GLY A 191 -17.41 3.07 -16.76
CA GLY A 191 -16.74 2.61 -17.99
C GLY A 191 -15.40 3.31 -18.22
N LYS A 192 -14.40 2.56 -18.68
CA LYS A 192 -13.15 3.10 -19.24
C LYS A 192 -13.27 3.10 -20.77
N ILE A 193 -13.01 4.25 -21.40
CA ILE A 193 -12.95 4.34 -22.86
C ILE A 193 -11.51 4.05 -23.27
N LEU A 194 -11.28 2.91 -23.92
CA LEU A 194 -10.05 2.67 -24.67
C LEU A 194 -10.22 3.32 -26.05
N GLN A 195 -9.27 4.19 -26.43
CA GLN A 195 -9.11 4.73 -27.78
C GLN A 195 -7.92 4.05 -28.45
#